data_AF-C2MBT0-F1
#
_entry.id   AF-C2MBT0-F1
#
_cell.length_a   1.000
_cell.length_b   1.000
_cell.length_c   1.000
_cell.angle_alpha   90.00
_cell.angle_beta   90.00
_cell.angle_gamma   90.00
#
_symmetry.space_group_name_H-M   'P 1'
#
loop_
_entity.id
_entity.type
_entity.pdbx_description
1 polymer ?
#
loop_
_entity_poly.entity_id
_entity_poly.type
_entity_poly.pdbx_seq_one_letter_code
_entity_poly.pdbx_strand_id
1 'polypeptide(L)'
;MSITYSVVATIVRLLNIKKLFRMPRKKIIAFATKQCNKFKFDLNRFKGYNCSIEEVGGFSCIKLQAGPKPATKAVLQLYGGGYITPPDSRDFKLAKRIVDQTGSDVWLFLYPPSYRASPGCDLRAVL
;
A
#
# COMPACT_ATOMS: atom_id res chain seq x y z
N MET A 1 18.17 -10.56 23.57
CA MET A 1 16.96 -9.88 23.05
C MET A 1 17.09 -8.40 23.34
N SER A 2 16.97 -7.52 22.34
CA SER A 2 17.10 -6.07 22.57
C SER A 2 15.99 -5.56 23.48
N ILE A 3 16.32 -4.62 24.38
CA ILE A 3 15.37 -3.91 25.25
C ILE A 3 14.28 -3.22 24.40
N THR A 4 14.64 -2.71 23.22
CA THR A 4 13.68 -2.11 22.29
C THR A 4 12.68 -3.15 21.75
N TYR A 5 13.14 -4.36 21.48
CA TYR A 5 12.27 -5.46 21.03
C TYR A 5 11.30 -5.89 22.13
N SER A 6 11.74 -6.02 23.39
CA SER A 6 10.86 -6.42 24.48
C SER A 6 9.77 -5.40 24.77
N VAL A 7 10.08 -4.10 24.68
CA VAL A 7 9.09 -3.03 24.83
C VAL A 7 8.06 -3.06 23.69
N VAL A 8 8.52 -3.14 22.43
CA VAL A 8 7.62 -3.23 21.27
C VAL A 8 6.76 -4.49 21.32
N ALA A 9 7.34 -5.65 21.67
CA ALA A 9 6.60 -6.90 21.79
C ALA A 9 5.50 -6.84 22.86
N THR A 10 5.77 -6.19 23.99
CA THR A 10 4.79 -5.99 25.06
C THR A 10 3.68 -5.03 24.63
N ILE A 11 4.01 -3.92 23.96
CA ILE A 11 3.01 -3.00 23.39
C ILE A 11 2.14 -3.72 22.35
N VAL A 12 2.73 -4.50 21.44
CA VAL A 12 1.98 -5.28 20.43
C VAL A 12 1.04 -6.31 21.08
N ARG A 13 1.48 -6.97 22.16
CA ARG A 13 0.64 -7.89 22.95
C ARG A 13 -0.51 -7.16 23.64
N LEU A 14 -0.24 -6.01 24.26
CA LEU A 14 -1.24 -5.19 24.97
C LEU A 14 -2.25 -4.55 24.01
N LEU A 15 -1.81 -4.06 22.86
CA LEU A 15 -2.66 -3.48 21.80
C LEU A 15 -3.56 -4.51 21.13
N ASN A 16 -3.39 -5.80 21.43
CA ASN A 16 -4.30 -6.86 20.99
C ASN A 16 -4.51 -6.83 19.46
N ILE A 17 -3.47 -6.46 18.69
CA ILE A 17 -3.51 -6.31 17.23
C ILE A 17 -3.97 -7.63 16.55
N LYS A 18 -3.73 -8.77 17.20
CA LYS A 18 -4.26 -10.09 16.81
C LYS A 18 -5.78 -10.21 16.85
N LYS A 19 -6.51 -9.30 17.54
CA LYS A 19 -7.98 -9.31 17.58
C LYS A 19 -8.60 -9.05 16.21
N LEU A 20 -7.97 -8.27 15.33
CA LEU A 20 -8.48 -8.03 13.98
C LEU A 20 -8.65 -9.35 13.21
N PHE A 21 -7.66 -10.24 13.30
CA PHE A 21 -7.71 -11.59 12.70
C PHE A 21 -8.61 -12.58 13.44
N ARG A 22 -9.02 -12.26 14.68
CA ARG A 22 -10.01 -13.04 15.44
C ARG A 22 -11.43 -12.51 15.28
N MET A 23 -11.63 -11.43 14.51
CA MET A 23 -12.97 -10.91 14.24
C MET A 23 -13.71 -11.83 13.27
N PRO A 24 -15.04 -11.93 13.38
CA PRO A 24 -15.85 -12.57 12.36
C PRO A 24 -15.60 -11.94 10.99
N ARG A 25 -15.58 -12.76 9.93
CA ARG A 25 -15.37 -12.33 8.53
C ARG A 25 -16.14 -11.07 8.15
N LYS A 26 -17.42 -10.96 8.57
CA LYS A 26 -18.27 -9.79 8.31
C LYS A 26 -17.68 -8.48 8.87
N LYS A 27 -17.11 -8.51 10.08
CA LYS A 27 -16.48 -7.32 10.70
C LYS A 27 -15.17 -6.94 10.01
N ILE A 28 -14.37 -7.92 9.60
CA ILE A 28 -13.13 -7.70 8.84
C ILE A 28 -13.45 -7.03 7.50
N ILE A 29 -14.43 -7.55 6.76
CA ILE A 29 -14.85 -6.97 5.48
C ILE A 29 -15.41 -5.56 5.68
N ALA A 30 -16.27 -5.33 6.67
CA ALA A 30 -16.81 -3.99 6.94
C ALA A 30 -15.71 -2.97 7.29
N PHE A 31 -14.70 -3.39 8.07
CA PHE A 31 -13.52 -2.58 8.34
C PHE A 31 -12.73 -2.27 7.06
N ALA A 32 -12.47 -3.29 6.25
CA ALA A 32 -11.72 -3.17 5.00
C ALA A 32 -12.41 -2.25 4.01
N THR A 33 -13.72 -2.42 3.79
CA THR A 33 -14.54 -1.55 2.95
C THR A 33 -14.50 -0.10 3.44
N LYS A 34 -14.53 0.14 4.76
CA LYS A 34 -14.40 1.49 5.32
C LYS A 34 -13.03 2.11 5.02
N GLN A 35 -11.96 1.33 5.06
CA GLN A 35 -10.62 1.81 4.73
C GLN A 35 -10.46 2.05 3.23
N CYS A 36 -10.99 1.17 2.39
CA CYS A 36 -11.11 1.36 0.95
C CYS A 36 -11.81 2.67 0.59
N ASN A 37 -13.02 2.91 1.14
CA ASN A 37 -13.80 4.12 0.81
C ASN A 37 -13.12 5.42 1.26
N LYS A 38 -12.20 5.34 2.22
CA LYS A 38 -11.38 6.47 2.68
C LYS A 38 -10.10 6.64 1.86
N PHE A 39 -9.65 5.58 1.20
CA PHE A 39 -8.44 5.62 0.41
C PHE A 39 -8.71 6.48 -0.82
N LYS A 40 -7.92 7.55 -0.93
CA LYS A 40 -7.86 8.42 -2.09
C LYS A 40 -6.39 8.59 -2.40
N PHE A 41 -6.00 8.24 -3.61
CA PHE A 41 -4.65 8.49 -4.06
C PHE A 41 -4.53 9.91 -4.59
N ASP A 42 -3.41 10.56 -4.29
CA ASP A 42 -3.11 11.92 -4.73
C ASP A 42 -1.67 11.94 -5.23
N LEU A 43 -1.48 12.31 -6.49
CA LEU A 43 -0.17 12.43 -7.13
C LEU A 43 0.74 13.44 -6.39
N ASN A 44 0.16 14.46 -5.73
CA ASN A 44 0.92 15.43 -4.95
C ASN A 44 1.68 14.78 -3.77
N ARG A 45 1.28 13.57 -3.36
CA ARG A 45 2.01 12.79 -2.35
C ARG A 45 3.45 12.49 -2.78
N PHE A 46 3.74 12.49 -4.07
CA PHE A 46 5.06 12.25 -4.65
C PHE A 46 5.68 13.53 -5.24
N LYS A 47 5.39 14.71 -4.69
CA LYS A 47 6.07 15.95 -5.05
C LYS A 47 7.60 15.78 -5.01
N GLY A 48 8.27 16.18 -6.08
CA GLY A 48 9.71 16.00 -6.28
C GLY A 48 10.11 14.72 -7.04
N TYR A 49 9.15 13.86 -7.37
CA TYR A 49 9.35 12.67 -8.19
C TYR A 49 8.53 12.80 -9.48
N ASN A 50 8.93 12.09 -10.53
CA ASN A 50 8.07 11.87 -11.68
C ASN A 50 7.13 10.70 -11.34
N CYS A 51 5.84 11.00 -11.16
CA CYS A 51 4.84 10.04 -10.74
C CYS A 51 3.68 10.02 -11.74
N SER A 52 3.33 8.83 -12.22
CA SER A 52 2.17 8.61 -13.07
C SER A 52 1.39 7.38 -12.63
N ILE A 53 0.20 7.22 -13.18
CA ILE A 53 -0.61 6.02 -13.01
C ILE A 53 -0.73 5.39 -14.38
N GLU A 54 -0.29 4.15 -14.48
CA GLU A 54 -0.25 3.38 -15.71
C GLU A 54 -1.17 2.17 -15.58
N GLU A 55 -1.83 1.78 -16.68
CA GLU A 55 -2.54 0.51 -16.73
C GLU A 55 -1.61 -0.59 -17.23
N VAL A 56 -1.47 -1.67 -16.44
CA VAL A 56 -0.69 -2.85 -16.80
C VAL A 56 -1.58 -4.08 -16.66
N GLY A 57 -1.95 -4.68 -17.80
CA GLY A 57 -2.78 -5.88 -17.83
C GLY A 57 -4.18 -5.71 -17.21
N GLY A 58 -4.80 -4.54 -17.37
CA GLY A 58 -6.11 -4.24 -16.79
C GLY A 58 -6.09 -3.85 -15.30
N PHE A 59 -4.91 -3.48 -14.79
CA PHE A 59 -4.73 -3.05 -13.40
C PHE A 59 -3.96 -1.73 -13.33
N SER A 60 -4.39 -0.85 -12.42
CA SER A 60 -3.69 0.40 -12.15
C SER A 60 -2.37 0.14 -11.39
N CYS A 61 -1.30 0.76 -11.86
CA CYS A 61 0.00 0.76 -11.22
C CYS A 61 0.45 2.20 -11.01
N ILE A 62 0.92 2.54 -9.82
CA ILE A 62 1.60 3.82 -9.63
C ILE A 62 3.05 3.63 -10.02
N LYS A 63 3.48 4.37 -11.05
CA LYS A 63 4.87 4.42 -11.50
C LYS A 63 5.54 5.62 -10.86
N LEU A 64 6.61 5.37 -10.12
CA LEU A 64 7.38 6.38 -9.40
C LEU A 64 8.84 6.35 -9.86
N GLN A 65 9.35 7.51 -10.28
CA GLN A 65 10.69 7.67 -10.83
C GLN A 65 11.37 8.88 -10.21
N ALA A 66 12.70 8.85 -10.08
CA ALA A 66 13.47 10.00 -9.56
C ALA A 66 13.42 11.22 -10.50
N GLY A 67 13.18 10.99 -11.80
CA GLY A 67 13.09 12.03 -12.81
C GLY A 67 12.32 11.56 -14.05
N PRO A 68 12.23 12.39 -15.10
CA PRO A 68 11.40 12.11 -16.27
C PRO A 68 11.91 10.95 -17.13
N LYS A 69 13.21 10.62 -17.05
CA LYS A 69 13.81 9.49 -17.76
C LYS A 69 13.71 8.22 -16.91
N PRO A 70 13.24 7.09 -17.47
CA PRO A 70 13.24 5.82 -16.75
C PRO A 70 14.62 5.38 -16.30
N ALA A 71 14.67 4.76 -15.12
CA ALA A 71 15.86 4.08 -14.63
C ALA A 71 16.14 2.81 -15.44
N THR A 72 17.38 2.33 -15.37
CA THR A 72 17.78 1.05 -16.00
C THR A 72 17.20 -0.17 -15.29
N LYS A 73 16.70 0.00 -14.06
CA LYS A 73 16.14 -1.06 -13.21
C LYS A 73 14.81 -0.59 -12.62
N ALA A 74 13.94 -1.56 -12.37
CA ALA A 74 12.65 -1.32 -11.74
C ALA A 74 12.39 -2.33 -10.62
N VAL A 75 11.64 -1.89 -9.60
CA VAL A 75 11.14 -2.72 -8.50
C VAL A 75 9.62 -2.74 -8.55
N LEU A 76 9.05 -3.95 -8.67
CA LEU A 76 7.63 -4.17 -8.47
C LEU A 76 7.33 -4.25 -6.97
N GLN A 77 6.68 -3.23 -6.43
CA GLN A 77 6.27 -3.20 -5.03
C GLN A 77 4.85 -3.72 -4.88
N LEU A 78 4.69 -4.74 -4.02
CA LEU A 78 3.40 -5.22 -3.55
C LEU A 78 3.17 -4.66 -2.15
N TYR A 79 2.10 -3.89 -1.98
CA TYR A 79 1.76 -3.29 -0.69
C TYR A 79 1.22 -4.33 0.30
N GLY A 80 1.39 -4.02 1.59
CA GLY A 80 0.93 -4.85 2.70
C GLY A 80 -0.60 -4.87 2.86
N GLY A 81 -1.11 -5.32 4.00
CA GLY A 81 -2.57 -5.28 4.27
C GLY A 81 -3.30 -6.60 4.02
N GLY A 82 -2.56 -7.68 3.76
CA GLY A 82 -3.10 -9.05 3.76
C GLY A 82 -4.14 -9.32 2.67
N TYR A 83 -4.04 -8.64 1.53
CA TYR A 83 -5.02 -8.67 0.45
C TYR A 83 -6.42 -8.18 0.88
N ILE A 84 -6.51 -7.36 1.93
CA ILE A 84 -7.78 -6.91 2.49
C ILE A 84 -7.85 -5.38 2.50
N THR A 85 -6.80 -4.68 2.93
CA THR A 85 -6.81 -3.22 3.00
C THR A 85 -6.03 -2.60 1.85
N PRO A 86 -6.40 -1.38 1.38
CA PRO A 86 -5.61 -0.63 0.40
C PRO A 86 -4.23 -0.23 0.95
N PRO A 87 -3.30 0.23 0.07
CA PRO A 87 -2.00 0.74 0.52
C PRO A 87 -2.15 1.96 1.42
N ASP A 88 -1.17 2.19 2.29
CA ASP A 88 -1.13 3.34 3.18
C ASP A 88 0.15 4.18 3.07
N SER A 89 0.29 5.19 3.93
CA SER A 89 1.43 6.11 3.93
C SER A 89 2.79 5.41 4.06
N ARG A 90 2.86 4.24 4.69
CA ARG A 90 4.08 3.46 4.88
C ARG A 90 4.49 2.81 3.56
N ASP A 91 3.55 2.30 2.79
CA ASP A 91 3.82 1.73 1.46
C ASP A 91 4.38 2.82 0.52
N PHE A 92 3.79 4.02 0.54
CA PHE A 92 4.30 5.15 -0.26
C PHE A 92 5.67 5.65 0.22
N LYS A 93 5.92 5.66 1.53
CA LYS A 93 7.24 6.01 2.08
C LYS A 93 8.30 4.99 1.69
N LEU A 94 7.93 3.71 1.63
CA LEU A 94 8.81 2.65 1.16
C LEU A 94 9.13 2.82 -0.33
N ALA A 95 8.14 3.12 -1.17
CA ALA A 95 8.35 3.38 -2.60
C ALA A 95 9.38 4.50 -2.82
N LYS A 96 9.22 5.64 -2.15
CA LYS A 96 10.21 6.74 -2.20
C LYS A 96 11.60 6.29 -1.78
N ARG A 97 11.69 5.58 -0.65
CA ARG A 97 12.97 5.09 -0.14
C ARG A 97 13.66 4.16 -1.14
N ILE A 98 12.92 3.29 -1.83
CA ILE A 98 13.49 2.40 -2.85
C ILE A 98 14.07 3.23 -4.00
N VAL A 99 13.33 4.22 -4.50
CA VAL A 99 13.83 5.15 -5.54
C VAL A 99 15.11 5.84 -5.06
N ASP A 100 15.07 6.48 -3.89
CA ASP A 100 16.18 7.29 -3.36
C ASP A 100 17.44 6.46 -3.08
N GLN A 101 17.28 5.24 -2.56
CA GLN A 101 18.41 4.42 -2.11
C GLN A 101 18.99 3.53 -3.20
N THR A 102 18.21 3.18 -4.22
CA THR A 102 18.63 2.21 -5.24
C THR A 102 18.77 2.83 -6.63
N GLY A 103 18.20 4.00 -6.86
CA GLY A 103 18.08 4.60 -8.19
C GLY A 103 17.16 3.83 -9.14
N SER A 104 16.37 2.87 -8.64
CA SER A 104 15.42 2.11 -9.45
C SER A 104 14.07 2.82 -9.52
N ASP A 105 13.37 2.67 -10.64
CA ASP A 105 11.96 3.03 -10.72
C ASP A 105 11.14 2.09 -9.83
N VAL A 106 10.05 2.57 -9.24
CA VAL A 106 9.12 1.74 -8.48
C VAL A 106 7.79 1.67 -9.19
N TRP A 107 7.30 0.44 -9.35
CA TRP A 107 5.94 0.16 -9.80
C TRP A 107 5.16 -0.38 -8.61
N LEU A 108 4.32 0.45 -8.02
CA LEU A 108 3.42 0.04 -6.95
C LEU A 108 2.14 -0.52 -7.56
N PHE A 109 1.98 -1.84 -7.48
CA PHE A 109 0.86 -2.55 -8.10
C PHE A 109 -0.40 -2.43 -7.23
N LEU A 110 -1.46 -1.78 -7.74
CA LEU A 110 -2.74 -1.64 -7.05
C LEU A 110 -3.62 -2.87 -7.30
N TYR A 111 -3.18 -4.02 -6.75
CA TYR A 111 -3.90 -5.27 -6.87
C TYR A 111 -5.31 -5.20 -6.22
N PRO A 112 -6.29 -5.98 -6.70
CA PRO A 112 -7.63 -6.01 -6.13
C PRO A 112 -7.65 -6.76 -4.78
N PRO A 113 -8.53 -6.38 -3.84
CA PRO A 113 -8.67 -7.12 -2.59
C PRO A 113 -9.23 -8.54 -2.82
N SER A 114 -8.93 -9.44 -1.89
CA SER A 114 -9.31 -10.86 -1.89
C SER A 114 -10.81 -11.12 -1.67
N TYR A 115 -11.56 -10.11 -1.25
CA TYR A 115 -13.01 -10.17 -1.15
C TYR A 115 -13.63 -9.41 -2.31
N ARG A 116 -14.86 -9.77 -2.69
CA ARG A 116 -15.64 -8.99 -3.65
C ARG A 116 -15.86 -7.61 -3.07
N ALA A 117 -15.03 -6.67 -3.48
CA ALA A 117 -15.12 -5.27 -3.13
C ALA A 117 -16.52 -4.77 -3.50
N SER A 118 -17.15 -4.00 -2.61
CA SER A 118 -18.25 -3.13 -3.03
C SER A 118 -17.73 -2.19 -4.14
N PRO A 119 -18.57 -1.67 -5.05
CA PRO A 119 -18.14 -0.82 -6.16
C PRO A 119 -17.20 0.34 -5.77
N GLY A 120 -17.30 0.87 -4.54
CA GLY A 120 -16.40 1.91 -4.01
C GLY A 120 -15.02 1.45 -3.48
N CYS A 121 -14.67 0.17 -3.62
CA CYS A 121 -13.39 -0.42 -3.19
C CYS A 121 -12.65 -1.07 -4.37
N ASP A 122 -13.14 -0.87 -5.60
CA ASP A 122 -12.40 -1.23 -6.80
C ASP A 122 -11.27 -0.21 -7.00
N LEU A 123 -10.04 -0.60 -6.63
CA LEU A 123 -8.85 0.24 -6.80
C LEU A 123 -8.55 0.58 -8.27
N ARG A 124 -9.24 -0.06 -9.23
CA ARG A 124 -9.25 0.33 -10.65
C ARG A 124 -10.02 1.63 -10.90
N ALA A 125 -10.96 1.98 -10.01
CA ALA A 125 -11.86 3.13 -10.11
C ALA A 125 -11.62 4.20 -9.02
N VAL A 126 -10.59 4.03 -8.17
CA VAL A 126 -10.24 4.97 -7.08
C VAL A 126 -9.32 6.10 -7.57
N LEU A 127 -9.18 6.23 -8.89
CA LEU A 127 -8.38 7.25 -9.57
C LEU A 127 -9.28 8.09 -10.47
#